data_AF-A0A925RYM0-F1
#
_entry.id   AF-A0A925RYM0-F1
#
_cell.length_a   1.000
_cell.length_b   1.000
_cell.length_c   1.000
_cell.angle_alpha   90.00
_cell.angle_beta   90.00
_cell.angle_gamma   90.00
#
_symmetry.space_group_name_H-M   'P 1'
#
loop_
_entity.id
_entity.type
_entity.pdbx_description
1 polymer ?
#
loop_
_entity_poly.entity_id
_entity_poly.type
_entity_poly.pdbx_seq_one_letter_code
_entity_poly.pdbx_strand_id
1 'polypeptide(L)' 'MAGRFDGKAVLIFGGNSGIGLASARGFAAEGARLAITGRDQT' A
#
# COMPACT_ATOMS: atom_id res chain seq x y z
N MET A 1 -14.13 -11.47 -8.79
CA MET A 1 -12.81 -12.10 -8.87
C MET A 1 -11.96 -11.46 -7.78
N ALA A 2 -11.40 -12.23 -6.85
CA ALA A 2 -10.60 -11.68 -5.76
C ALA A 2 -9.29 -11.11 -6.33
N GLY A 3 -8.90 -9.90 -5.92
CA GLY A 3 -7.62 -9.30 -6.30
C GLY A 3 -6.46 -10.16 -5.79
N ARG A 4 -5.29 -10.12 -6.45
CA ARG A 4 -4.15 -11.00 -6.13
C ARG A 4 -3.69 -10.86 -4.67
N PHE A 5 -3.91 -9.70 -4.08
CA PHE A 5 -3.54 -9.38 -2.70
C PHE A 5 -4.71 -9.31 -1.73
N ASP A 6 -5.88 -9.84 -2.10
CA ASP A 6 -7.07 -9.82 -1.24
C ASP A 6 -6.81 -10.52 0.10
N GLY A 7 -7.06 -9.79 1.19
CA GLY A 7 -6.83 -10.25 2.57
C GLY A 7 -5.35 -10.39 2.98
N LYS A 8 -4.40 -10.04 2.11
CA LYS A 8 -2.96 -10.08 2.43
C LYS A 8 -2.52 -8.81 3.16
N ALA A 9 -1.65 -8.95 4.15
CA ALA A 9 -1.03 -7.83 4.83
C ALA A 9 0.23 -7.37 4.08
N VAL A 10 0.36 -6.07 3.80
CA VAL A 10 1.47 -5.47 3.05
C VAL A 10 2.00 -4.25 3.81
N LEU A 11 3.30 -4.24 4.13
CA LEU A 11 4.00 -3.13 4.77
C LEU A 11 4.83 -2.37 3.72
N ILE A 12 4.62 -1.05 3.62
CA ILE A 12 5.32 -0.18 2.65
C ILE A 12 6.06 0.93 3.39
N PHE A 13 7.38 0.96 3.22
CA PHE A 13 8.23 2.05 3.70
C PHE A 13 8.25 3.19 2.70
N GLY A 14 8.16 4.44 3.18
CA GLY A 14 8.08 5.61 2.31
C GLY A 14 6.83 5.64 1.44
N GLY A 15 5.72 5.04 1.90
CA GLY A 15 4.49 4.92 1.11
C GLY A 15 3.61 6.17 1.10
N ASN A 16 4.08 7.27 1.70
CA ASN A 16 3.36 8.54 1.74
C ASN A 16 3.52 9.37 0.45
N SER A 17 4.54 9.12 -0.36
CA SER A 17 4.79 9.88 -1.59
C SER A 17 5.42 9.05 -2.71
N GLY A 18 5.49 9.62 -3.92
CA GLY A 18 6.21 9.08 -5.06
C GLY A 18 5.82 7.63 -5.41
N ILE A 19 6.85 6.80 -5.62
CA ILE A 19 6.69 5.38 -6.00
C ILE A 19 6.01 4.58 -4.89
N GLY A 20 6.30 4.89 -3.62
CA GLY A 20 5.70 4.20 -2.48
C GLY A 20 4.19 4.41 -2.42
N LEU A 21 3.72 5.65 -2.63
CA LEU A 21 2.29 5.96 -2.70
C LEU A 21 1.60 5.30 -3.90
N ALA A 22 2.25 5.31 -5.07
CA ALA A 22 1.73 4.63 -6.25
C ALA A 22 1.56 3.13 -6.00
N SER A 23 2.55 2.52 -5.33
CA SER A 23 2.53 1.11 -4.96
C SER A 23 1.41 0.82 -3.95
N ALA A 24 1.27 1.64 -2.91
CA ALA A 24 0.21 1.53 -1.91
C ALA A 24 -1.19 1.55 -2.54
N ARG A 25 -1.42 2.45 -3.51
CA ARG A 25 -2.69 2.53 -4.25
C ARG A 25 -2.96 1.27 -5.07
N GLY A 26 -1.94 0.72 -5.74
CA GLY A 26 -2.06 -0.54 -6.48
C GLY A 26 -2.46 -1.70 -5.59
N PHE A 27 -1.74 -1.91 -4.48
CA PHE A 27 -2.07 -2.97 -3.53
C PHE A 27 -3.45 -2.78 -2.89
N ALA A 28 -3.87 -1.54 -2.60
CA ALA A 28 -5.19 -1.25 -2.05
C ALA A 28 -6.30 -1.65 -3.03
N ALA A 29 -6.13 -1.33 -4.32
CA ALA A 29 -7.08 -1.70 -5.37
C ALA A 29 -7.23 -3.22 -5.51
N GLU A 30 -6.20 -3.98 -5.13
CA GLU A 30 -6.20 -5.44 -5.16
C GLU A 30 -6.71 -6.09 -3.85
N GLY A 31 -7.21 -5.30 -2.89
CA GLY A 31 -7.81 -5.80 -1.64
C GLY A 31 -6.82 -6.06 -0.50
N ALA A 32 -5.60 -5.54 -0.60
CA ALA A 32 -4.60 -5.70 0.45
C ALA A 32 -4.96 -4.90 1.71
N ARG A 33 -4.58 -5.46 2.88
CA ARG A 33 -4.51 -4.74 4.14
C ARG A 33 -3.15 -4.07 4.24
N LEU A 34 -3.14 -2.74 4.24
CA LEU A 34 -1.90 -1.97 4.12
C LEU A 34 -1.48 -1.33 5.44
N ALA A 35 -0.18 -1.39 5.72
CA ALA A 35 0.50 -0.56 6.68
C ALA A 35 1.55 0.27 5.92
N ILE A 36 1.51 1.59 6.11
CA ILE A 36 2.41 2.52 5.42
C ILE A 36 3.20 3.28 6.46
N THR A 37 4.49 3.44 6.23
CA THR A 37 5.36 4.29 7.06
C THR A 37 5.94 5.42 6.23
N GLY A 38 6.13 6.56 6.89
CA GLY A 38 6.75 7.76 6.36
C GLY A 38 7.39 8.54 7.50
N ARG A 39 8.40 9.35 7.21
CA ARG A 39 8.98 10.26 8.21
C ARG A 39 8.07 11.46 8.45
N ASP A 40 7.40 11.89 7.39
CA ASP A 40 6.51 13.04 7.36
C ASP A 40 5.06 12.57 7.15
N GLN A 41 4.09 13.36 7.62
CA GLN A 41 2.67 13.04 7.50
C GLN A 41 2.05 13.42 6.14
N THR A 42 2.82 14.12 5.31
CA THR A 42 2.43 14.56 3.96
C THR A 42 2.48 13.43 2.95
#